data_AF-A0AAV9A0H2-F1
#
_entry.id   AF-A0AAV9A0H2-F1
#
_cell.length_a   1.000
_cell.length_b   1.000
_cell.length_c   1.000
_cell.angle_alpha   90.00
_cell.angle_beta   90.00
_cell.angle_gamma   90.00
#
_symmetry.space_group_name_H-M   'P 1'
#
loop_
_entity.id
_entity.type
_entity.pdbx_description
1 polymer ?
#
loop_
_entity_poly.entity_id
_entity_poly.type
_entity_poly.pdbx_seq_one_letter_code
_entity_poly.pdbx_strand_id
1 'polypeptide(L)'
;MCRHSPYFYSSLAKHGIISLLIDRCADPDRRTRKFACFAVGNAAYYSDLLYPELQRVIPQLTKLLLSSEEDKTKSNAAGALSNLVRNSNMLCEAIIAHGAMQALLKLVEDCSMVALSPNKREAVNESPLKIALFSLSKMCSHVPCRQYLRSSEFFPVLSRLKQSPDSAVVNYASHILSGVFEA
;
A
#
# COMPACT_ATOMS: atom_id res chain seq x y z
N MET A 1 -2.71 -11.77 13.13
CA MET A 1 -2.19 -11.05 14.30
C MET A 1 -2.79 -9.65 14.32
N CYS A 2 -3.17 -9.08 15.48
CA CYS A 2 -3.62 -7.68 15.63
C CYS A 2 -4.84 -7.22 14.82
N ARG A 3 -5.73 -8.14 14.43
CA ARG A 3 -6.83 -7.82 13.51
C ARG A 3 -7.90 -6.90 14.10
N HIS A 4 -8.05 -6.86 15.42
CA HIS A 4 -9.24 -6.26 16.06
C HIS A 4 -8.96 -5.11 17.03
N SER A 5 -7.74 -5.00 17.58
CA SER A 5 -7.40 -3.93 18.52
C SER A 5 -5.87 -3.74 18.64
N PRO A 6 -5.41 -2.58 19.15
CA PRO A 6 -4.00 -2.31 19.44
C PRO A 6 -3.52 -2.93 20.76
N TYR A 7 -4.36 -3.71 21.47
CA TYR A 7 -4.11 -4.20 22.84
C TYR A 7 -2.73 -4.87 23.02
N PHE A 8 -2.26 -5.61 22.01
CA PHE A 8 -0.98 -6.32 22.08
C PHE A 8 0.22 -5.53 21.55
N TYR A 9 0.05 -4.30 21.05
CA TYR A 9 1.15 -3.57 20.39
C TYR A 9 2.36 -3.38 21.30
N SER A 10 2.15 -2.91 22.53
CA SER A 10 3.24 -2.72 23.51
C SER A 10 3.97 -4.02 23.83
N SER A 11 3.24 -5.14 23.97
CA SER A 11 3.83 -6.45 24.21
C SER A 11 4.63 -6.96 22.99
N LEU A 12 4.11 -6.75 21.78
CA LEU A 12 4.80 -7.14 20.55
C LEU A 12 6.11 -6.36 20.35
N ALA A 13 6.10 -5.05 20.63
CA ALA A 13 7.29 -4.22 20.62
C ALA A 13 8.30 -4.67 21.69
N LYS A 14 7.84 -4.85 22.93
CA LYS A 14 8.68 -5.29 24.06
C LYS A 14 9.41 -6.60 23.79
N HIS A 15 8.75 -7.54 23.10
CA HIS A 15 9.31 -8.85 22.79
C HIS A 15 9.98 -8.93 21.41
N GLY A 16 10.19 -7.81 20.72
CA GLY A 16 10.88 -7.76 19.42
C GLY A 16 10.14 -8.52 18.29
N ILE A 17 8.84 -8.77 18.46
CA ILE A 17 8.06 -9.56 17.49
C ILE A 17 7.89 -8.79 16.18
N ILE A 18 7.78 -7.45 16.26
CA ILE A 18 7.65 -6.61 15.07
C ILE A 18 8.91 -6.72 14.21
N SER A 19 10.11 -6.63 14.79
CA SER A 19 11.35 -6.85 14.04
C SER A 19 11.40 -8.21 13.34
N LEU A 20 11.00 -9.29 14.01
CA LEU A 20 10.97 -10.62 13.39
C LEU A 20 10.00 -10.67 12.19
N LEU A 21 8.84 -10.00 12.29
CA LEU A 21 7.88 -9.93 11.17
C LEU A 21 8.41 -9.12 9.99
N ILE A 22 9.16 -8.05 10.27
CA ILE A 22 9.84 -7.26 9.23
C ILE A 22 10.83 -8.15 8.48
N ASP A 23 11.65 -8.93 9.20
CA ASP A 23 12.60 -9.85 8.58
C ASP A 23 11.90 -10.92 7.73
N ARG A 24 10.76 -11.44 8.19
CA ARG A 24 9.95 -12.42 7.43
C ARG A 24 9.31 -11.84 6.17
N CYS A 25 9.25 -10.53 5.98
CA CYS A 25 8.82 -9.94 4.70
C CYS A 25 9.86 -10.18 3.57
N ALA A 26 11.10 -10.54 3.91
CA ALA A 26 12.17 -10.90 2.98
C ALA A 26 12.48 -12.41 2.97
N ASP A 27 11.65 -13.23 3.62
CA ASP A 27 11.83 -14.68 3.71
C ASP A 27 11.92 -15.34 2.32
N PRO A 28 12.70 -16.40 2.09
CA PRO A 28 12.71 -17.10 0.79
C PRO A 28 11.38 -17.80 0.46
N ASP A 29 10.60 -18.21 1.46
CA ASP A 29 9.29 -18.82 1.24
C ASP A 29 8.21 -17.77 0.93
N ARG A 30 7.50 -17.98 -0.19
CA ARG A 30 6.47 -17.05 -0.68
C ARG A 30 5.30 -16.90 0.30
N ARG A 31 4.88 -17.98 0.96
CA ARG A 31 3.76 -17.94 1.90
C ARG A 31 4.15 -17.19 3.16
N THR A 32 5.36 -17.40 3.66
CA THR A 32 5.91 -16.65 4.80
C THR A 32 5.92 -15.16 4.50
N ARG A 33 6.46 -14.73 3.35
CA ARG A 33 6.44 -13.32 2.94
C ARG A 33 5.02 -12.75 2.91
N LYS A 34 4.09 -13.45 2.24
CA LYS A 34 2.69 -13.02 2.15
C LYS A 34 2.06 -12.75 3.52
N PHE A 35 2.22 -13.69 4.46
CA PHE A 35 1.61 -13.56 5.79
C PHE A 35 2.37 -12.58 6.68
N ALA A 36 3.69 -12.42 6.48
CA ALA A 36 4.46 -11.38 7.13
C ALA A 36 3.97 -9.99 6.72
N CYS A 37 3.78 -9.72 5.42
CA CYS A 37 3.20 -8.47 4.92
C CYS A 37 1.81 -8.20 5.52
N PHE A 38 0.98 -9.23 5.63
CA PHE A 38 -0.33 -9.10 6.28
C PHE A 38 -0.22 -8.78 7.76
N ALA A 39 0.72 -9.41 8.48
CA ALA A 39 0.93 -9.20 9.90
C ALA A 39 1.46 -7.79 10.21
N VAL A 40 2.46 -7.29 9.46
CA VAL A 40 2.96 -5.92 9.63
C VAL A 40 1.89 -4.88 9.30
N GLY A 41 1.05 -5.13 8.28
CA GLY A 41 -0.08 -4.27 7.97
C GLY A 41 -1.10 -4.18 9.11
N ASN A 42 -1.40 -5.28 9.79
CA ASN A 42 -2.27 -5.28 10.98
C ASN A 42 -1.62 -4.61 12.20
N ALA A 43 -0.28 -4.66 12.31
CA ALA A 43 0.46 -3.98 13.37
C ALA A 43 0.47 -2.43 13.20
N ALA A 44 0.10 -1.92 12.03
CA ALA A 44 -0.05 -0.48 11.76
C ALA A 44 -1.51 0.00 11.82
N TYR A 45 -2.48 -0.90 11.95
CA TYR A 45 -3.87 -0.58 11.63
C TYR A 45 -4.55 0.35 12.64
N TYR A 46 -4.35 0.13 13.95
CA TYR A 46 -5.16 0.77 14.99
C TYR A 46 -4.51 1.99 15.66
N SER A 47 -3.20 2.16 15.50
CA SER A 47 -2.43 3.22 16.15
C SER A 47 -1.09 3.36 15.46
N ASP A 48 -0.47 4.53 15.59
CA ASP A 48 0.88 4.84 15.15
C ASP A 48 1.98 4.43 16.16
N LEU A 49 1.62 3.82 17.29
CA LEU A 49 2.56 3.38 18.34
C LEU A 49 3.75 2.56 17.79
N LEU A 50 3.49 1.69 16.81
CA LEU A 50 4.51 0.82 16.23
C LEU A 50 5.20 1.42 15.00
N TYR A 51 4.83 2.62 14.55
CA TYR A 51 5.39 3.23 13.34
C TYR A 51 6.91 3.40 13.37
N PRO A 52 7.55 3.85 14.47
CA PRO A 52 9.01 3.98 14.50
C PRO A 52 9.74 2.67 14.19
N GLU A 53 9.23 1.55 14.70
CA GLU A 53 9.81 0.24 14.41
C GLU A 53 9.44 -0.25 13.00
N LEU A 54 8.18 -0.07 12.59
CA LEU A 54 7.64 -0.49 11.31
C LEU A 54 8.24 0.28 10.13
N GLN A 55 8.79 1.48 10.32
CA GLN A 55 9.46 2.24 9.25
C GLN A 55 10.47 1.38 8.47
N ARG A 56 11.17 0.46 9.15
CA ARG A 56 12.18 -0.43 8.54
C ARG A 56 11.60 -1.39 7.50
N VAL A 57 10.29 -1.63 7.48
CA VAL A 57 9.65 -2.53 6.50
C VAL A 57 9.45 -1.88 5.14
N ILE A 58 9.43 -0.55 5.07
CA ILE A 58 9.08 0.22 3.86
C ILE A 58 9.93 -0.18 2.64
N PRO A 59 11.28 -0.29 2.72
CA PRO A 59 12.09 -0.70 1.58
C PRO A 59 11.71 -2.09 1.05
N GLN A 60 11.45 -3.04 1.96
CA GLN A 60 11.09 -4.41 1.59
C GLN A 60 9.68 -4.48 0.98
N LEU A 61 8.70 -3.74 1.53
CA LEU A 61 7.37 -3.66 0.91
C LEU A 61 7.45 -3.07 -0.50
N THR A 62 8.27 -2.03 -0.69
CA THR A 62 8.51 -1.41 -2.00
C THR A 62 9.08 -2.40 -2.99
N LYS A 63 10.10 -3.17 -2.58
CA LYS A 63 10.70 -4.23 -3.41
C LYS A 63 9.67 -5.28 -3.83
N LEU A 64 8.79 -5.70 -2.92
CA LEU A 64 7.76 -6.70 -3.21
C LEU A 64 6.76 -6.23 -4.28
N LEU A 65 6.35 -4.96 -4.23
CA LEU A 65 5.44 -4.37 -5.25
C LEU A 65 6.04 -4.43 -6.67
N LEU A 66 7.34 -4.16 -6.79
CA LEU A 66 8.07 -4.12 -8.06
C LEU A 66 8.52 -5.50 -8.56
N SER A 67 8.50 -6.52 -7.71
CA SER A 67 8.98 -7.87 -8.05
C SER A 67 7.90 -8.76 -8.70
N SER A 68 8.28 -9.95 -9.14
CA SER A 68 7.38 -10.97 -9.71
C SER A 68 6.64 -11.77 -8.62
N GLU A 69 6.09 -11.10 -7.62
CA GLU A 69 5.28 -11.69 -6.56
C GLU A 69 3.84 -11.94 -7.00
N GLU A 70 3.17 -12.89 -6.33
CA GLU A 70 1.74 -13.12 -6.54
C GLU A 70 0.91 -11.91 -6.12
N ASP A 71 -0.25 -11.74 -6.77
CA ASP A 71 -1.18 -10.63 -6.54
C ASP A 71 -1.50 -10.45 -5.05
N LYS A 72 -1.72 -11.53 -4.30
CA LYS A 72 -2.07 -11.42 -2.88
C LYS A 72 -0.93 -10.86 -2.03
N THR A 73 0.33 -11.18 -2.34
CA THR A 73 1.50 -10.59 -1.66
C THR A 73 1.59 -9.11 -1.97
N LYS A 74 1.41 -8.70 -3.24
CA LYS A 74 1.40 -7.29 -3.64
C LYS A 74 0.26 -6.51 -2.98
N SER A 75 -0.95 -7.08 -2.94
CA SER A 75 -2.09 -6.52 -2.21
C SER A 75 -1.79 -6.35 -0.73
N ASN A 76 -1.19 -7.35 -0.06
CA ASN A 76 -0.81 -7.23 1.34
C ASN A 76 0.27 -6.15 1.57
N ALA A 77 1.26 -6.04 0.69
CA ALA A 77 2.29 -5.02 0.77
C ALA A 77 1.73 -3.61 0.57
N ALA A 78 0.88 -3.41 -0.45
CA ALA A 78 0.19 -2.14 -0.68
C ALA A 78 -0.71 -1.77 0.52
N GLY A 79 -1.52 -2.72 1.00
CA GLY A 79 -2.37 -2.52 2.17
C GLY A 79 -1.59 -2.19 3.44
N ALA A 80 -0.41 -2.79 3.63
CA ALA A 80 0.47 -2.45 4.74
C ALA A 80 0.98 -1.00 4.63
N LEU A 81 1.44 -0.57 3.45
CA LEU A 81 1.84 0.83 3.21
C LEU A 81 0.68 1.81 3.46
N SER A 82 -0.55 1.46 3.06
CA SER A 82 -1.74 2.25 3.37
C SER A 82 -1.96 2.40 4.88
N ASN A 83 -1.72 1.34 5.65
CA ASN A 83 -1.90 1.40 7.10
C ASN A 83 -0.81 2.21 7.78
N LEU A 84 0.41 2.29 7.22
CA LEU A 84 1.51 3.11 7.76
C LEU A 84 1.27 4.63 7.67
N VAL A 85 0.23 5.07 6.97
CA VAL A 85 -0.19 6.48 6.91
C VAL A 85 -1.59 6.71 7.50
N ARG A 86 -2.22 5.66 8.04
CA ARG A 86 -3.63 5.69 8.45
C ARG A 86 -3.88 6.58 9.66
N ASN A 87 -3.04 6.43 10.68
CA ASN A 87 -3.25 7.06 11.99
C ASN A 87 -2.39 8.32 12.19
N SER A 88 -1.42 8.57 11.32
CA SER A 88 -0.47 9.68 11.42
C SER A 88 0.27 9.86 10.09
N ASN A 89 0.80 11.07 9.85
CA ASN A 89 1.63 11.39 8.70
C ASN A 89 3.13 11.10 8.92
N MET A 90 3.53 10.63 10.11
CA MET A 90 4.92 10.39 10.54
C MET A 90 5.78 9.65 9.50
N LEU A 91 5.21 8.67 8.80
CA LEU A 91 5.96 7.84 7.85
C LEU A 91 5.84 8.29 6.38
N CYS A 92 5.14 9.38 6.08
CA CYS A 92 4.94 9.84 4.70
C CYS A 92 6.27 10.13 3.99
N GLU A 93 7.17 10.87 4.64
CA GLU A 93 8.48 11.20 4.07
C GLU A 93 9.32 9.94 3.81
N ALA A 94 9.30 8.98 4.73
CA ALA A 94 10.01 7.70 4.55
C ALA A 94 9.43 6.87 3.40
N ILE A 95 8.10 6.85 3.25
CA ILE A 95 7.40 6.19 2.15
C ILE A 95 7.79 6.80 0.81
N ILE A 96 7.91 8.13 0.73
CA ILE A 96 8.35 8.85 -0.46
C ILE A 96 9.83 8.57 -0.74
N ALA A 97 10.70 8.75 0.25
CA ALA A 97 12.15 8.61 0.14
C ALA A 97 12.58 7.20 -0.30
N HIS A 98 11.85 6.17 0.12
CA HIS A 98 12.08 4.78 -0.30
C HIS A 98 11.37 4.39 -1.61
N GLY A 99 10.70 5.33 -2.28
CA GLY A 99 10.07 5.09 -3.59
C GLY A 99 8.79 4.26 -3.53
N ALA A 100 8.18 4.10 -2.37
CA ALA A 100 7.00 3.24 -2.21
C ALA A 100 5.78 3.79 -2.96
N MET A 101 5.65 5.12 -3.04
CA MET A 101 4.61 5.76 -3.86
C MET A 101 4.81 5.51 -5.36
N GLN A 102 6.04 5.59 -5.85
CA GLN A 102 6.37 5.24 -7.24
C GLN A 102 6.00 3.79 -7.54
N ALA A 103 6.35 2.87 -6.64
CA ALA A 103 6.05 1.44 -6.81
C ALA A 103 4.54 1.16 -6.81
N LEU A 104 3.76 1.86 -5.99
CA LEU A 104 2.30 1.77 -6.02
C LEU A 104 1.72 2.28 -7.34
N LEU A 105 2.19 3.41 -7.85
CA LEU A 105 1.75 3.95 -9.14
C LEU A 105 2.14 3.03 -10.31
N LYS A 106 3.34 2.45 -10.26
CA LYS A 106 3.77 1.46 -11.25
C LYS A 106 2.89 0.22 -11.24
N LEU A 107 2.55 -0.30 -10.05
CA LEU A 107 1.62 -1.41 -9.91
C LEU A 107 0.23 -1.08 -10.49
N VAL A 108 -0.26 0.15 -10.25
CA VAL A 108 -1.51 0.64 -10.86
C VAL A 108 -1.41 0.62 -12.39
N GLU A 109 -0.32 1.12 -12.96
CA GLU A 109 -0.10 1.08 -14.40
C GLU A 109 -0.08 -0.35 -14.96
N ASP A 110 0.72 -1.24 -14.37
CA ASP A 110 0.85 -2.62 -14.80
C ASP A 110 -0.48 -3.37 -14.76
N CYS A 111 -1.27 -3.18 -13.68
CA CYS A 111 -2.59 -3.79 -13.57
C CYS A 111 -3.64 -3.11 -14.46
N SER A 112 -3.52 -1.81 -14.77
CA SER A 112 -4.47 -1.08 -15.63
C SER A 112 -4.45 -1.58 -17.07
N MET A 113 -3.27 -1.95 -17.58
CA MET A 113 -3.13 -2.54 -18.92
C MET A 113 -3.89 -3.88 -19.04
N VAL A 114 -3.93 -4.64 -17.94
CA VAL A 114 -4.65 -5.92 -17.88
C VAL A 114 -6.15 -5.73 -17.66
N ALA A 115 -6.54 -4.78 -16.80
CA ALA A 115 -7.94 -4.52 -16.42
C ALA A 115 -8.79 -3.93 -17.56
N LEU A 116 -8.16 -3.26 -18.54
CA LEU A 116 -8.83 -2.74 -19.73
C LEU A 116 -9.02 -3.80 -20.84
N SER A 117 -8.56 -5.04 -20.62
CA SER A 117 -8.78 -6.16 -21.54
C SER A 117 -10.10 -6.88 -21.24
N PRO A 118 -10.95 -7.16 -22.25
CA PRO A 118 -12.31 -7.68 -22.05
C PRO A 118 -12.41 -9.11 -21.50
N ASN A 119 -11.30 -9.85 -21.34
CA ASN A 119 -11.31 -11.31 -21.13
C ASN A 119 -10.96 -11.81 -19.71
N LYS A 120 -10.79 -10.95 -18.70
CA LYS A 120 -10.59 -11.41 -17.30
C LYS A 120 -11.64 -10.87 -16.35
N ARG A 121 -12.73 -11.65 -16.22
CA ARG A 121 -13.61 -11.59 -15.04
C ARG A 121 -13.08 -12.54 -13.99
N GLU A 122 -12.17 -12.06 -13.14
CA GLU A 122 -11.91 -12.74 -11.87
C GLU A 122 -12.27 -11.80 -10.72
N ALA A 123 -13.40 -12.12 -10.10
CA ALA A 123 -13.91 -11.48 -8.92
C ALA A 123 -13.17 -12.02 -7.68
N VAL A 124 -12.32 -11.19 -7.10
CA VAL A 124 -12.25 -11.02 -5.64
C VAL A 124 -12.10 -9.52 -5.42
N ASN A 125 -12.78 -8.96 -4.42
CA ASN A 125 -12.71 -7.55 -4.00
C ASN A 125 -11.28 -7.06 -3.60
N GLU A 126 -10.23 -7.80 -3.93
CA GLU A 126 -8.85 -7.63 -3.46
C GLU A 126 -7.83 -7.66 -4.62
N SER A 127 -8.19 -7.17 -5.81
CA SER A 127 -7.20 -7.04 -6.88
C SER A 127 -6.08 -6.07 -6.47
N PRO A 128 -4.81 -6.33 -6.83
CA PRO A 128 -3.69 -5.44 -6.50
C PRO A 128 -3.93 -4.01 -6.95
N LEU A 129 -4.62 -3.82 -8.09
CA LEU A 129 -5.06 -2.52 -8.59
C LEU A 129 -5.92 -1.75 -7.57
N LYS A 130 -6.99 -2.38 -7.07
CA LYS A 130 -7.92 -1.72 -6.12
C LYS A 130 -7.21 -1.37 -4.82
N ILE A 131 -6.38 -2.27 -4.30
CA ILE A 131 -5.66 -2.03 -3.05
C ILE A 131 -4.59 -0.94 -3.24
N ALA A 132 -3.87 -0.92 -4.37
CA ALA A 132 -2.92 0.13 -4.67
C ALA A 132 -3.59 1.50 -4.80
N LEU A 133 -4.72 1.58 -5.52
CA LEU A 133 -5.51 2.81 -5.63
C LEU A 133 -6.07 3.28 -4.28
N PHE A 134 -6.60 2.37 -3.48
CA PHE A 134 -7.02 2.67 -2.11
C PHE A 134 -5.87 3.22 -1.27
N SER A 135 -4.68 2.61 -1.38
CA SER A 135 -3.48 3.03 -0.66
C SER A 135 -3.06 4.44 -1.05
N LEU A 136 -2.99 4.72 -2.36
CA LEU A 136 -2.69 6.05 -2.88
C LEU A 136 -3.74 7.09 -2.49
N SER A 137 -5.02 6.72 -2.48
CA SER A 137 -6.11 7.58 -1.99
C SER A 137 -5.92 7.96 -0.52
N LYS A 138 -5.51 7.01 0.33
CA LYS A 138 -5.19 7.30 1.75
C LYS A 138 -3.95 8.17 1.90
N MET A 139 -2.90 7.90 1.13
CA MET A 139 -1.69 8.72 1.13
C MET A 139 -2.00 10.16 0.69
N CYS A 140 -2.87 10.35 -0.29
CA CYS A 140 -3.30 11.66 -0.81
C CYS A 140 -3.95 12.57 0.26
N SER A 141 -4.39 12.04 1.41
CA SER A 141 -4.85 12.90 2.51
C SER A 141 -3.70 13.69 3.17
N HIS A 142 -2.45 13.32 2.94
CA HIS A 142 -1.27 13.96 3.53
C HIS A 142 -0.53 14.84 2.53
N VAL A 143 -0.16 16.06 2.94
CA VAL A 143 0.47 17.08 2.08
C VAL A 143 1.70 16.57 1.31
N PRO A 144 2.70 15.92 1.93
CA PRO A 144 3.89 15.48 1.20
C PRO A 144 3.56 14.48 0.09
N CYS A 145 2.64 13.55 0.38
CA CYS A 145 2.18 12.55 -0.58
C CYS A 145 1.39 13.17 -1.74
N ARG A 146 0.58 14.21 -1.49
CA ARG A 146 -0.11 14.96 -2.57
C ARG A 146 0.87 15.62 -3.52
N GLN A 147 1.86 16.31 -2.97
CA GLN A 147 2.89 16.99 -3.75
C GLN A 147 3.66 15.98 -4.61
N TYR A 148 4.04 14.84 -4.04
CA TYR A 148 4.66 13.75 -4.77
C TYR A 148 3.78 13.26 -5.94
N LEU A 149 2.50 12.94 -5.68
CA LEU A 149 1.56 12.46 -6.69
C LEU A 149 1.45 13.41 -7.88
N ARG A 150 1.37 14.72 -7.61
CA ARG A 150 1.27 15.76 -8.64
C ARG A 150 2.47 15.78 -9.60
N SER A 151 3.65 15.45 -9.08
CA SER A 151 4.92 15.50 -9.82
C SER A 151 5.29 14.16 -10.48
N SER A 152 4.58 13.07 -10.18
CA SER A 152 4.94 11.74 -10.68
C SER A 152 4.63 11.60 -12.17
N GLU A 153 5.57 10.99 -12.90
CA GLU A 153 5.40 10.63 -14.32
C GLU A 153 4.23 9.68 -14.57
N PHE A 154 3.85 8.89 -13.56
CA PHE A 154 2.73 7.95 -13.66
C PHE A 154 1.38 8.59 -13.38
N PHE A 155 1.34 9.86 -12.93
CA PHE A 155 0.08 10.57 -12.63
C PHE A 155 -0.99 10.49 -13.75
N PRO A 156 -0.65 10.57 -15.05
CA PRO A 156 -1.63 10.44 -16.14
C PRO A 156 -2.39 9.10 -16.19
N VAL A 157 -1.87 8.02 -15.57
CA VAL A 157 -2.60 6.74 -15.49
C VAL A 157 -3.93 6.88 -14.77
N LEU A 158 -3.98 7.73 -13.73
CA LEU A 158 -5.17 7.92 -12.90
C LEU A 158 -6.32 8.52 -13.73
N SER A 159 -6.01 9.42 -14.66
CA SER A 159 -6.99 9.99 -15.59
C SER A 159 -7.60 8.93 -16.53
N ARG A 160 -6.78 7.98 -17.01
CA ARG A 160 -7.27 6.88 -17.87
C ARG A 160 -8.21 5.94 -17.11
N LEU A 161 -7.93 5.69 -15.84
CA LEU A 161 -8.74 4.80 -14.99
C LEU A 161 -10.16 5.31 -14.74
N LYS A 162 -10.47 6.59 -15.02
CA LYS A 162 -11.85 7.09 -15.01
C LYS A 162 -12.75 6.42 -16.06
N GLN A 163 -12.17 5.79 -17.07
CA GLN A 163 -12.89 5.03 -18.11
C GLN A 163 -13.04 3.54 -17.77
N SER A 164 -12.58 3.12 -16.58
CA SER A 164 -12.71 1.73 -16.13
C SER A 164 -14.19 1.32 -16.01
N PRO A 165 -14.55 0.08 -16.37
CA PRO A 165 -15.89 -0.46 -16.11
C PRO A 165 -16.15 -0.73 -14.62
N ASP A 166 -15.11 -0.72 -13.78
CA ASP A 166 -15.19 -0.95 -12.34
C ASP A 166 -15.38 0.37 -11.58
N SER A 167 -16.56 0.56 -10.97
CA SER A 167 -16.92 1.79 -10.26
C SER A 167 -16.02 2.09 -9.05
N ALA A 168 -15.50 1.07 -8.36
CA ALA A 168 -14.58 1.28 -7.24
C ALA A 168 -13.25 1.87 -7.73
N VAL A 169 -12.74 1.38 -8.87
CA VAL A 169 -11.54 1.92 -9.52
C VAL A 169 -11.76 3.38 -9.91
N VAL A 170 -12.89 3.70 -10.53
CA VAL A 170 -13.24 5.07 -10.92
C VAL A 170 -13.33 6.00 -9.70
N ASN A 171 -13.94 5.54 -8.62
CA ASN A 171 -14.09 6.32 -7.39
C ASN A 171 -12.74 6.65 -6.75
N TYR A 172 -11.84 5.66 -6.62
CA TYR A 172 -10.50 5.92 -6.07
C TYR A 172 -9.69 6.84 -6.97
N ALA A 173 -9.67 6.60 -8.28
CA ALA A 173 -8.94 7.46 -9.22
C ALA A 173 -9.45 8.90 -9.16
N SER A 174 -10.77 9.10 -9.13
CA SER A 174 -11.38 10.43 -9.06
C SER A 174 -11.04 11.14 -7.74
N HIS A 175 -11.08 10.43 -6.60
CA HIS A 175 -10.69 10.98 -5.30
C HIS A 175 -9.21 11.40 -5.26
N ILE A 176 -8.31 10.62 -5.85
CA ILE A 176 -6.89 10.99 -5.90
C ILE A 176 -6.72 12.22 -6.79
N LEU A 177 -7.35 12.24 -7.96
CA LEU A 177 -7.27 13.36 -8.90
C LEU A 177 -7.81 14.67 -8.28
N SER A 178 -8.93 14.63 -7.57
CA SER A 178 -9.46 15.82 -6.89
C SER A 178 -8.58 16.24 -5.72
N GLY A 179 -8.15 15.28 -4.89
CA GLY A 179 -7.37 15.57 -3.69
C GLY A 179 -6.03 16.23 -3.97
N VAL A 180 -5.36 15.91 -5.09
CA VAL A 180 -4.06 16.51 -5.45
C VAL A 180 -4.15 18.01 -5.76
N PHE A 181 -5.34 18.54 -6.06
CA PHE A 181 -5.58 19.96 -6.32
C PHE A 181 -6.14 20.73 -5.11
N GLU A 182 -6.45 20.05 -4.01
CA GLU A 182 -6.87 20.69 -2.76
C GLU A 182 -5.64 21.25 -2.03
N ALA A 183 -5.72 22.55 -1.68
CA ALA A 183 -4.66 23.33 -1.02
C ALA A 183 -4.35 22.79 0.38
#